data_AF-A0A8I1S705-F1
#
_entry.id   AF-A0A8I1S705-F1
#
_cell.length_a   1.000
_cell.length_b   1.000
_cell.length_c   1.000
_cell.angle_alpha   90.00
_cell.angle_beta   90.00
_cell.angle_gamma   90.00
#
_symmetry.space_group_name_H-M   'P 1'
#
loop_
_entity.id
_entity.type
_entity.pdbx_description
1 polymer ?
#
loop_
_entity_poly.entity_id
_entity_poly.type
_entity_poly.pdbx_seq_one_letter_code
_entity_poly.pdbx_strand_id
1 'polypeptide(L)'
;MSTADAISIHGASLSRRGVLSAGGALLVSVGFVPSSARSASAPTNSLDAAKPASWIELHQDDTILIRTGKCDFGQSSIFTAYRQIVAEELSVPVEKVTTVITGDTDTTPDGGGTFGLLRGAQNLRKAAAYIREAVLELGAQKFGVPRGSMNVTDGVVSGGGKSETYGKLVAGQIIHLTIPVKGDLTSFFGLQVAGDPPLKPTRDYTIVGQPVKNPILHPKISGEAKWVGDVKLPGMLHARIIHPATLGSTLVSPGAIDRSQFRTAQVVVVGNLVGVVAEDEWEAIRASRSVAANTKWSEWKGLPGHGKLFDYLQNKVSWDELPASNGVTKGDLKLASSAAKTHEGSYFFPYMKHAPISPTVSLADVKSDGSVTLHTHSQNPQFLRSSIAKMLGNPESGDVKVERIAIVMDLGIVVNPLQLKRQVEAGCLFGVGQALHEEVAFDEGAITSANWRSYPILTMAEMPEVKVIIAARPEAGEYGQGSESANALAAPAIASAFFDATGKPVRRIPLRPEYVKAMLAA
;
A
#
# COMPACT_ATOMS: atom_id res chain seq x y z
N MET A 1 -19.22 -43.56 -33.76
CA MET A 1 -18.04 -44.03 -34.53
C MET A 1 -16.79 -43.89 -33.67
N SER A 2 -15.79 -44.74 -33.95
CA SER A 2 -14.58 -45.08 -33.20
C SER A 2 -13.96 -44.06 -32.21
N THR A 3 -13.46 -44.56 -31.08
CA THR A 3 -12.70 -43.86 -30.03
C THR A 3 -11.18 -43.84 -30.29
N ALA A 4 -10.74 -43.86 -31.55
CA ALA A 4 -9.36 -44.24 -31.90
C ALA A 4 -8.29 -43.13 -31.89
N ASP A 5 -8.64 -41.86 -32.06
CA ASP A 5 -7.67 -40.75 -32.27
C ASP A 5 -7.45 -39.87 -31.02
N ALA A 6 -7.38 -40.49 -29.83
CA ALA A 6 -7.16 -39.78 -28.56
C ALA A 6 -5.68 -39.79 -28.16
N ILE A 7 -5.02 -38.62 -28.16
CA ILE A 7 -3.61 -38.47 -27.75
C ILE A 7 -3.52 -38.15 -26.26
N SER A 8 -2.65 -38.79 -25.49
CA SER A 8 -2.51 -38.51 -24.04
C SER A 8 -1.38 -37.52 -23.73
N ILE A 9 -1.71 -36.33 -23.23
CA ILE A 9 -0.77 -35.26 -22.86
C ILE A 9 -0.71 -35.10 -21.33
N HIS A 10 0.22 -35.78 -20.66
CA HIS A 10 0.30 -35.89 -19.19
C HIS A 10 -0.87 -36.65 -18.52
N GLY A 11 -1.91 -37.03 -19.28
CA GLY A 11 -2.98 -37.95 -18.88
C GLY A 11 -4.41 -37.47 -19.12
N ALA A 12 -4.77 -36.40 -19.83
CA ALA A 12 -4.25 -35.75 -21.03
C ALA A 12 -4.96 -36.14 -22.33
N SER A 13 -6.06 -36.88 -22.30
CA SER A 13 -6.75 -37.39 -23.51
C SER A 13 -7.30 -36.25 -24.40
N LEU A 14 -6.61 -35.98 -25.51
CA LEU A 14 -6.86 -35.01 -26.55
C LEU A 14 -7.61 -35.66 -27.73
N SER A 15 -8.86 -35.29 -28.00
CA SER A 15 -9.62 -35.84 -29.14
C SER A 15 -10.22 -34.77 -30.05
N ARG A 16 -10.34 -35.09 -31.35
CA ARG A 16 -10.92 -34.21 -32.39
C ARG A 16 -12.33 -34.67 -32.74
N ARG A 17 -13.29 -33.75 -32.86
CA ARG A 17 -14.66 -34.05 -33.34
C ARG A 17 -15.11 -33.08 -34.43
N GLY A 18 -15.02 -33.53 -35.69
CA GLY A 18 -15.73 -32.97 -36.84
C GLY A 18 -15.30 -31.58 -37.30
N VAL A 19 -15.15 -31.41 -38.62
CA VAL A 19 -15.03 -30.07 -39.23
C VAL A 19 -16.44 -29.46 -39.29
N LEU A 20 -16.66 -28.37 -38.56
CA LEU A 20 -17.85 -27.53 -38.71
C LEU A 20 -17.54 -26.33 -39.60
N SER A 21 -18.49 -25.96 -40.46
CA SER A 21 -18.36 -24.88 -41.45
C SER A 21 -18.49 -23.46 -40.86
N ALA A 22 -18.51 -23.32 -39.53
CA ALA A 22 -18.58 -22.03 -38.84
C ALA A 22 -17.76 -22.07 -37.53
N GLY A 23 -16.59 -21.42 -37.53
CA GLY A 23 -15.76 -21.14 -36.34
C GLY A 23 -15.05 -22.36 -35.74
N GLY A 24 -13.70 -22.38 -35.80
CA GLY A 24 -12.90 -23.31 -35.00
C GLY A 24 -12.72 -22.79 -33.57
N ALA A 25 -12.95 -23.65 -32.57
CA ALA A 25 -12.77 -23.33 -31.16
C ALA A 25 -12.38 -24.58 -30.36
N LEU A 26 -11.37 -24.46 -29.50
CA LEU A 26 -10.87 -25.55 -28.64
C LEU A 26 -11.86 -25.83 -27.49
N LEU A 27 -12.86 -26.70 -27.71
CA LEU A 27 -13.82 -27.12 -26.68
C LEU A 27 -13.39 -28.41 -26.00
N VAL A 28 -13.43 -28.46 -24.66
CA VAL A 28 -13.00 -29.62 -23.85
C VAL A 28 -14.17 -30.47 -23.34
N SER A 29 -13.96 -31.74 -22.96
CA SER A 29 -14.97 -32.61 -22.32
C SER A 29 -14.32 -33.70 -21.45
N VAL A 30 -14.96 -34.08 -20.34
CA VAL A 30 -14.49 -35.14 -19.42
C VAL A 30 -15.63 -36.13 -19.16
N GLY A 31 -15.31 -37.40 -18.87
CA GLY A 31 -16.28 -38.43 -18.48
C GLY A 31 -16.04 -38.94 -17.05
N PHE A 32 -17.11 -39.24 -16.33
CA PHE A 32 -17.08 -39.72 -14.93
C PHE A 32 -17.19 -41.25 -14.83
N VAL A 33 -16.58 -41.81 -13.78
CA VAL A 33 -16.91 -43.15 -13.26
C VAL A 33 -18.03 -42.99 -12.22
N PRO A 34 -19.11 -43.81 -12.24
CA PRO A 34 -20.33 -43.47 -11.50
C PRO A 34 -20.29 -43.85 -10.02
N SER A 35 -20.84 -42.96 -9.17
CA SER A 35 -21.38 -43.30 -7.85
C SER A 35 -22.76 -42.62 -7.67
N SER A 36 -23.60 -43.17 -6.79
CA SER A 36 -25.06 -43.07 -6.92
C SER A 36 -25.74 -41.94 -6.11
N ALA A 37 -26.40 -41.04 -6.85
CA ALA A 37 -27.69 -40.36 -6.57
C ALA A 37 -28.00 -39.75 -5.17
N ARG A 38 -28.29 -38.44 -5.16
CA ARG A 38 -29.67 -37.89 -5.04
C ARG A 38 -29.73 -36.39 -5.35
N SER A 39 -30.95 -35.87 -5.55
CA SER A 39 -31.25 -34.60 -6.24
C SER A 39 -31.89 -33.51 -5.36
N ALA A 40 -31.65 -32.25 -5.72
CA ALA A 40 -32.67 -31.20 -5.77
C ALA A 40 -32.28 -30.16 -6.84
N SER A 41 -33.20 -29.77 -7.72
CA SER A 41 -32.88 -28.96 -8.90
C SER A 41 -32.99 -27.45 -8.64
N ALA A 42 -31.85 -26.81 -8.41
CA ALA A 42 -31.65 -25.40 -8.74
C ALA A 42 -31.60 -25.21 -10.28
N PRO A 43 -31.63 -23.97 -10.83
CA PRO A 43 -31.43 -23.75 -12.25
C PRO A 43 -30.12 -24.39 -12.72
N THR A 44 -30.21 -25.36 -13.62
CA THR A 44 -29.03 -26.07 -14.10
C THR A 44 -28.31 -25.20 -15.13
N ASN A 45 -27.30 -24.49 -14.64
CA ASN A 45 -26.26 -23.88 -15.47
C ASN A 45 -25.81 -24.91 -16.53
N SER A 46 -25.92 -24.54 -17.80
CA SER A 46 -25.72 -25.47 -18.92
C SER A 46 -24.25 -25.79 -19.21
N LEU A 47 -23.33 -25.08 -18.56
CA LEU A 47 -21.89 -25.25 -18.72
C LEU A 47 -21.36 -26.37 -17.81
N ASP A 48 -20.92 -27.46 -18.43
CA ASP A 48 -20.20 -28.54 -17.75
C ASP A 48 -18.85 -28.02 -17.22
N ALA A 49 -18.74 -27.92 -15.89
CA ALA A 49 -17.58 -27.38 -15.19
C ALA A 49 -16.29 -28.21 -15.37
N ALA A 50 -16.39 -29.47 -15.82
CA ALA A 50 -15.21 -30.30 -16.10
C ALA A 50 -14.48 -29.87 -17.39
N LYS A 51 -15.09 -29.02 -18.21
CA LYS A 51 -14.53 -28.53 -19.48
C LYS A 51 -13.74 -27.24 -19.26
N PRO A 52 -12.40 -27.20 -19.45
CA PRO A 52 -11.63 -25.96 -19.60
C PRO A 52 -12.27 -24.90 -20.49
N ALA A 53 -12.98 -25.26 -21.57
CA ALA A 53 -13.70 -24.32 -22.42
C ALA A 53 -14.91 -23.62 -21.75
N SER A 54 -15.43 -24.18 -20.65
CA SER A 54 -16.40 -23.48 -19.78
C SER A 54 -15.72 -22.40 -18.91
N TRP A 55 -14.38 -22.36 -18.85
CA TRP A 55 -13.61 -21.41 -18.03
C TRP A 55 -12.77 -20.44 -18.88
N ILE A 56 -12.18 -20.93 -19.97
CA ILE A 56 -11.27 -20.18 -20.86
C ILE A 56 -11.50 -20.66 -22.29
N GLU A 57 -11.82 -19.74 -23.19
CA GLU A 57 -11.90 -19.99 -24.63
C GLU A 57 -10.68 -19.36 -25.32
N LEU A 58 -10.10 -20.10 -26.27
CA LEU A 58 -9.09 -19.61 -27.21
C LEU A 58 -9.73 -19.55 -28.61
N HIS A 59 -9.75 -18.36 -29.20
CA HIS A 59 -10.39 -18.09 -30.48
C HIS A 59 -9.38 -18.10 -31.64
N GLN A 60 -9.89 -18.31 -32.86
CA GLN A 60 -9.07 -18.47 -34.08
C GLN A 60 -8.29 -17.21 -34.50
N ASP A 61 -8.60 -16.04 -33.94
CA ASP A 61 -7.93 -14.75 -34.12
C ASP A 61 -6.88 -14.45 -33.02
N ASP A 62 -6.49 -15.48 -32.27
CA ASP A 62 -5.62 -15.45 -31.09
C ASP A 62 -6.19 -14.65 -29.90
N THR A 63 -7.47 -14.27 -29.89
CA THR A 63 -8.10 -13.69 -28.70
C THR A 63 -8.52 -14.77 -27.69
N ILE A 64 -8.60 -14.37 -26.42
CA ILE A 64 -8.88 -15.24 -25.28
C ILE A 64 -9.98 -14.62 -24.42
N LEU A 65 -10.98 -15.44 -24.11
CA LEU A 65 -12.11 -15.10 -23.25
C LEU A 65 -12.03 -15.92 -21.96
N ILE A 66 -12.19 -15.27 -20.81
CA ILE A 66 -12.33 -15.92 -19.49
C ILE A 66 -13.80 -15.90 -19.07
N ARG A 67 -14.30 -17.01 -18.52
CA ARG A 67 -15.60 -17.13 -17.84
C ARG A 67 -15.38 -17.45 -16.36
N THR A 68 -16.05 -16.74 -15.47
CA THR A 68 -15.96 -17.03 -14.02
C THR A 68 -17.23 -16.63 -13.27
N GLY A 69 -17.79 -17.54 -12.46
CA GLY A 69 -18.87 -17.22 -11.54
C GLY A 69 -18.47 -16.33 -10.35
N LYS A 70 -17.18 -15.94 -10.25
CA LYS A 70 -16.75 -14.87 -9.33
C LYS A 70 -17.23 -13.51 -9.86
N CYS A 71 -17.54 -12.59 -8.95
CA CYS A 71 -17.89 -11.19 -9.23
C CYS A 71 -16.78 -10.23 -8.78
N ASP A 72 -16.57 -9.14 -9.53
CA ASP A 72 -15.71 -8.01 -9.15
C ASP A 72 -16.57 -6.84 -8.65
N PHE A 73 -16.21 -6.29 -7.50
CA PHE A 73 -16.90 -5.17 -6.85
C PHE A 73 -15.89 -4.06 -6.46
N GLY A 74 -14.80 -3.94 -7.21
CA GLY A 74 -13.78 -2.89 -7.06
C GLY A 74 -12.41 -3.40 -6.63
N GLN A 75 -12.31 -4.66 -6.18
CA GLN A 75 -11.04 -5.28 -5.85
C GLN A 75 -10.14 -5.52 -7.08
N SER A 76 -10.69 -5.47 -8.30
CA SER A 76 -9.99 -5.61 -9.59
C SER A 76 -9.29 -6.96 -9.79
N SER A 77 -9.61 -7.96 -8.96
CA SER A 77 -9.06 -9.32 -9.02
C SER A 77 -9.41 -10.03 -10.33
N ILE A 78 -10.59 -9.77 -10.90
CA ILE A 78 -11.08 -10.48 -12.08
C ILE A 78 -10.59 -9.80 -13.35
N PHE A 79 -10.76 -8.48 -13.44
CA PHE A 79 -10.37 -7.70 -14.63
C PHE A 79 -8.86 -7.40 -14.72
N THR A 80 -8.07 -7.76 -13.71
CA THR A 80 -6.60 -7.63 -13.74
C THR A 80 -5.92 -8.95 -13.39
N ALA A 81 -6.06 -9.45 -12.15
CA ALA A 81 -5.26 -10.59 -11.69
C ALA A 81 -5.57 -11.89 -12.44
N TYR A 82 -6.84 -12.21 -12.73
CA TYR A 82 -7.20 -13.41 -13.51
C TYR A 82 -6.68 -13.35 -14.96
N ARG A 83 -6.72 -12.17 -15.60
CA ARG A 83 -6.14 -11.98 -16.94
C ARG A 83 -4.64 -12.19 -16.92
N GLN A 84 -3.93 -11.65 -15.93
CA GLN A 84 -2.49 -11.88 -15.76
C GLN A 84 -2.17 -13.37 -15.54
N ILE A 85 -2.89 -14.06 -14.65
CA ILE A 85 -2.68 -15.49 -14.38
C ILE A 85 -2.88 -16.34 -15.65
N VAL A 86 -3.96 -16.08 -16.39
CA VAL A 86 -4.26 -16.82 -17.63
C VAL A 86 -3.27 -16.50 -18.74
N ALA A 87 -2.86 -15.23 -18.89
CA ALA A 87 -1.90 -14.81 -19.91
C ALA A 87 -0.49 -15.39 -19.68
N GLU A 88 0.00 -15.32 -18.43
CA GLU A 88 1.29 -15.89 -18.01
C GLU A 88 1.32 -17.40 -18.31
N GLU A 89 0.30 -18.13 -17.86
CA GLU A 89 0.25 -19.58 -17.99
C GLU A 89 -0.05 -20.04 -19.44
N LEU A 90 -0.71 -19.21 -20.27
CA LEU A 90 -0.80 -19.43 -21.72
C LEU A 90 0.43 -18.95 -22.49
N SER A 91 1.40 -18.27 -21.85
CA SER A 91 2.56 -17.67 -22.52
C SER A 91 2.16 -16.73 -23.66
N VAL A 92 1.17 -15.85 -23.41
CA VAL A 92 0.64 -14.84 -24.34
C VAL A 92 0.75 -13.42 -23.73
N PRO A 93 0.75 -12.36 -24.55
CA PRO A 93 0.54 -10.99 -24.06
C PRO A 93 -0.83 -10.87 -23.36
N VAL A 94 -0.92 -10.13 -22.25
CA VAL A 94 -2.17 -9.99 -21.47
C VAL A 94 -3.29 -9.28 -22.25
N GLU A 95 -2.91 -8.53 -23.28
CA GLU A 95 -3.78 -7.88 -24.26
C GLU A 95 -4.58 -8.90 -25.09
N LYS A 96 -4.06 -10.12 -25.27
CA LYS A 96 -4.79 -11.22 -25.94
C LYS A 96 -5.96 -11.74 -25.11
N VAL A 97 -5.92 -11.57 -23.78
CA VAL A 97 -7.08 -11.82 -22.91
C VAL A 97 -8.03 -10.62 -22.98
N THR A 98 -8.83 -10.56 -24.04
CA THR A 98 -9.66 -9.41 -24.40
C THR A 98 -10.97 -9.33 -23.61
N THR A 99 -11.49 -10.48 -23.17
CA THR A 99 -12.85 -10.58 -22.62
C THR A 99 -12.85 -11.34 -21.30
N VAL A 100 -13.57 -10.82 -20.30
CA VAL A 100 -13.85 -11.54 -19.05
C VAL A 100 -15.34 -11.43 -18.75
N ILE A 101 -16.02 -12.56 -18.74
CA ILE A 101 -17.44 -12.68 -18.36
C ILE A 101 -17.47 -13.14 -16.90
N THR A 102 -18.20 -12.39 -16.08
CA THR A 102 -18.16 -12.46 -14.61
C THR A 102 -19.57 -12.37 -14.03
N GLY A 103 -19.92 -13.27 -13.10
CA GLY A 103 -21.17 -13.23 -12.34
C GLY A 103 -22.48 -13.52 -13.10
N ASP A 104 -22.41 -13.83 -14.40
CA ASP A 104 -23.57 -14.25 -15.20
C ASP A 104 -23.81 -15.76 -15.02
N THR A 105 -24.94 -16.12 -14.41
CA THR A 105 -25.28 -17.51 -14.07
C THR A 105 -25.60 -18.39 -15.27
N ASP A 106 -25.96 -17.80 -16.41
CA ASP A 106 -26.31 -18.52 -17.63
C ASP A 106 -25.07 -18.76 -18.50
N THR A 107 -24.04 -17.92 -18.35
CA THR A 107 -22.85 -17.93 -19.24
C THR A 107 -21.50 -18.03 -18.52
N THR A 108 -21.47 -18.24 -17.20
CA THR A 108 -20.23 -18.54 -16.44
C THR A 108 -20.38 -19.79 -15.58
N PRO A 109 -19.32 -20.58 -15.35
CA PRO A 109 -19.38 -21.76 -14.49
C PRO A 109 -19.54 -21.31 -13.03
N ASP A 110 -20.27 -22.09 -12.22
CA ASP A 110 -20.43 -21.79 -10.79
C ASP A 110 -19.05 -21.72 -10.11
N GLY A 111 -18.71 -20.52 -9.64
CA GLY A 111 -17.48 -20.23 -8.91
C GLY A 111 -17.70 -20.12 -7.40
N GLY A 112 -18.93 -20.17 -6.91
CA GLY A 112 -19.33 -19.72 -5.57
C GLY A 112 -19.02 -18.24 -5.30
N GLY A 113 -19.47 -17.73 -4.14
CA GLY A 113 -19.27 -16.33 -3.77
C GLY A 113 -17.81 -15.85 -3.80
N THR A 114 -17.60 -14.57 -4.10
CA THR A 114 -16.26 -13.94 -4.09
C THR A 114 -15.81 -13.68 -2.66
N PHE A 115 -15.04 -14.61 -2.10
CA PHE A 115 -14.31 -14.48 -0.85
C PHE A 115 -12.82 -14.65 -1.17
N GLY A 116 -12.21 -13.57 -1.62
CA GLY A 116 -10.80 -13.54 -2.00
C GLY A 116 -10.39 -14.15 -3.33
N LEU A 117 -9.12 -13.98 -3.66
CA LEU A 117 -8.49 -14.41 -4.92
C LEU A 117 -8.23 -15.94 -4.93
N LEU A 118 -7.89 -16.48 -3.76
CA LEU A 118 -7.28 -17.81 -3.54
C LEU A 118 -7.99 -18.96 -4.26
N ARG A 119 -9.31 -19.05 -4.08
CA ARG A 119 -10.09 -20.25 -4.45
C ARG A 119 -10.41 -20.34 -5.95
N GLY A 120 -10.47 -19.22 -6.67
CA GLY A 120 -10.77 -19.21 -8.11
C GLY A 120 -9.53 -19.14 -9.02
N ALA A 121 -8.46 -18.48 -8.55
CA ALA A 121 -7.22 -18.28 -9.32
C ALA A 121 -6.59 -19.60 -9.77
N GLN A 122 -6.55 -20.60 -8.88
CA GLN A 122 -5.93 -21.90 -9.18
C GLN A 122 -6.68 -22.69 -10.26
N ASN A 123 -8.02 -22.59 -10.35
CA ASN A 123 -8.79 -23.29 -11.36
C ASN A 123 -8.54 -22.71 -12.77
N LEU A 124 -8.50 -21.37 -12.88
CA LEU A 124 -8.16 -20.69 -14.12
C LEU A 124 -6.71 -20.95 -14.54
N ARG A 125 -5.75 -20.90 -13.61
CA ARG A 125 -4.36 -21.26 -13.88
C ARG A 125 -4.25 -22.68 -14.43
N LYS A 126 -4.90 -23.65 -13.77
CA LYS A 126 -4.93 -25.04 -14.24
C LYS A 126 -5.52 -25.17 -15.65
N ALA A 127 -6.69 -24.58 -15.89
CA ALA A 127 -7.31 -24.58 -17.22
C ALA A 127 -6.40 -23.97 -18.31
N ALA A 128 -5.70 -22.88 -18.00
CA ALA A 128 -4.74 -22.22 -18.89
C ALA A 128 -3.51 -23.10 -19.18
N ALA A 129 -2.87 -23.66 -18.15
CA ALA A 129 -1.71 -24.55 -18.28
C ALA A 129 -2.00 -25.72 -19.22
N TYR A 130 -3.22 -26.23 -19.15
CA TYR A 130 -3.68 -27.29 -19.99
C TYR A 130 -3.97 -26.86 -21.42
N ILE A 131 -4.65 -25.74 -21.64
CA ILE A 131 -4.84 -25.20 -23.00
C ILE A 131 -3.47 -25.00 -23.70
N ARG A 132 -2.43 -24.53 -22.98
CA ARG A 132 -1.03 -24.48 -23.48
C ARG A 132 -0.51 -25.86 -23.90
N GLU A 133 -0.74 -26.90 -23.10
CA GLU A 133 -0.35 -28.27 -23.42
C GLU A 133 -1.06 -28.84 -24.66
N ALA A 134 -2.35 -28.53 -24.86
CA ALA A 134 -3.06 -28.91 -26.09
C ALA A 134 -2.41 -28.29 -27.33
N VAL A 135 -2.19 -26.97 -27.34
CA VAL A 135 -1.68 -26.27 -28.54
C VAL A 135 -0.24 -26.65 -28.87
N LEU A 136 0.58 -27.00 -27.89
CA LEU A 136 1.92 -27.55 -28.14
C LEU A 136 1.88 -28.94 -28.80
N GLU A 137 0.94 -29.82 -28.43
CA GLU A 137 0.74 -31.12 -29.09
C GLU A 137 0.18 -30.95 -30.53
N LEU A 138 -0.79 -30.06 -30.73
CA LEU A 138 -1.30 -29.72 -32.07
C LEU A 138 -0.18 -29.21 -32.98
N GLY A 139 0.71 -28.36 -32.44
CA GLY A 139 1.90 -27.90 -33.14
C GLY A 139 2.84 -29.05 -33.50
N ALA A 140 3.12 -29.96 -32.56
CA ALA A 140 3.98 -31.13 -32.80
C ALA A 140 3.47 -31.98 -33.97
N GLN A 141 2.16 -32.26 -33.97
CA GLN A 141 1.47 -33.01 -35.02
C GLN A 141 1.45 -32.27 -36.35
N LYS A 142 1.14 -30.97 -36.36
CA LYS A 142 1.11 -30.13 -37.58
C LYS A 142 2.50 -30.00 -38.20
N PHE A 143 3.55 -29.95 -37.39
CA PHE A 143 4.93 -29.77 -37.86
C PHE A 143 5.64 -31.09 -38.18
N GLY A 144 5.15 -32.21 -37.66
CA GLY A 144 5.73 -33.55 -37.85
C GLY A 144 6.97 -33.78 -36.98
N VAL A 145 6.98 -33.27 -35.75
CA VAL A 145 8.14 -33.30 -34.84
C VAL A 145 7.75 -33.76 -33.44
N PRO A 146 8.70 -34.25 -32.61
CA PRO A 146 8.39 -34.68 -31.26
C PRO A 146 7.86 -33.54 -30.38
N ARG A 147 6.82 -33.80 -29.58
CA ARG A 147 6.25 -32.85 -28.60
C ARG A 147 7.29 -32.19 -27.69
N GLY A 148 8.31 -32.93 -27.27
CA GLY A 148 9.43 -32.40 -26.46
C GLY A 148 10.37 -31.41 -27.17
N SER A 149 10.23 -31.23 -28.49
CA SER A 149 10.94 -30.21 -29.27
C SER A 149 10.13 -28.92 -29.49
N MET A 150 8.90 -28.88 -28.97
CA MET A 150 7.97 -27.77 -29.13
C MET A 150 8.14 -26.73 -28.02
N ASN A 151 8.22 -25.47 -28.41
CA ASN A 151 8.23 -24.31 -27.51
C ASN A 151 7.05 -23.38 -27.83
N VAL A 152 6.68 -22.54 -26.86
CA VAL A 152 5.77 -21.40 -27.10
C VAL A 152 6.41 -20.10 -26.59
N THR A 153 6.22 -19.03 -27.34
CA THR A 153 6.52 -17.65 -26.92
C THR A 153 5.47 -16.73 -27.55
N ASP A 154 4.90 -15.80 -26.78
CA ASP A 154 3.90 -14.82 -27.22
C ASP A 154 2.71 -15.41 -28.02
N GLY A 155 2.22 -16.60 -27.62
CA GLY A 155 1.13 -17.31 -28.33
C GLY A 155 1.54 -17.96 -29.65
N VAL A 156 2.83 -18.01 -29.97
CA VAL A 156 3.39 -18.66 -31.15
C VAL A 156 4.08 -19.96 -30.75
N VAL A 157 3.53 -21.08 -31.24
CA VAL A 157 4.10 -22.42 -31.06
C VAL A 157 5.15 -22.65 -32.15
N SER A 158 6.30 -23.20 -31.77
CA SER A 158 7.44 -23.42 -32.68
C SER A 158 8.15 -24.75 -32.42
N GLY A 159 8.68 -25.37 -33.48
CA GLY A 159 9.42 -26.64 -33.42
C GLY A 159 9.91 -27.08 -34.80
N GLY A 160 11.11 -27.68 -34.87
CA GLY A 160 11.69 -28.18 -36.14
C GLY A 160 11.82 -27.16 -37.26
N GLY A 161 12.09 -25.89 -36.94
CA GLY A 161 12.18 -24.79 -37.92
C GLY A 161 10.83 -24.27 -38.44
N LYS A 162 9.70 -24.74 -37.91
CA LYS A 162 8.34 -24.29 -38.22
C LYS A 162 7.74 -23.54 -37.03
N SER A 163 6.76 -22.66 -37.30
CA SER A 163 5.99 -21.96 -36.26
C SER A 163 4.57 -21.63 -36.71
N GLU A 164 3.65 -21.44 -35.76
CA GLU A 164 2.25 -21.10 -35.98
C GLU A 164 1.62 -20.46 -34.73
N THR A 165 0.63 -19.58 -34.90
CA THR A 165 -0.09 -18.99 -33.76
C THR A 165 -1.13 -19.94 -33.15
N TYR A 166 -1.46 -19.73 -31.88
CA TYR A 166 -2.51 -20.43 -31.14
C TYR A 166 -3.85 -20.50 -31.89
N GLY A 167 -4.36 -19.37 -32.37
CA GLY A 167 -5.61 -19.26 -33.11
C GLY A 167 -5.60 -20.08 -34.39
N LYS A 168 -4.49 -20.05 -35.15
CA LYS A 168 -4.32 -20.87 -36.37
C LYS A 168 -4.08 -22.36 -36.11
N LEU A 169 -3.72 -22.75 -34.89
CA LEU A 169 -3.68 -24.16 -34.49
C LEU A 169 -5.06 -24.69 -34.10
N VAL A 170 -5.96 -23.84 -33.57
CA VAL A 170 -7.34 -24.23 -33.23
C VAL A 170 -8.36 -23.95 -34.35
N ALA A 171 -7.98 -23.17 -35.38
CA ALA A 171 -8.83 -22.84 -36.51
C ALA A 171 -9.38 -24.08 -37.25
N GLY A 172 -10.69 -24.05 -37.55
CA GLY A 172 -11.39 -25.11 -38.30
C GLY A 172 -11.63 -26.43 -37.56
N GLN A 173 -11.31 -26.54 -36.26
CA GLN A 173 -11.50 -27.78 -35.49
C GLN A 173 -11.94 -27.54 -34.04
N ILE A 174 -12.65 -28.53 -33.49
CA ILE A 174 -12.98 -28.64 -32.06
C ILE A 174 -12.06 -29.68 -31.42
N ILE A 175 -11.42 -29.29 -30.31
CA ILE A 175 -10.25 -29.96 -29.76
C ILE A 175 -10.42 -30.18 -28.25
N HIS A 176 -10.62 -31.42 -27.84
CA HIS A 176 -10.98 -31.76 -26.46
C HIS A 176 -9.80 -32.29 -25.65
N LEU A 177 -9.18 -31.49 -24.76
CA LEU A 177 -8.04 -31.88 -23.92
C LEU A 177 -8.43 -32.26 -22.47
N THR A 178 -8.36 -33.54 -22.13
CA THR A 178 -8.95 -34.12 -20.90
C THR A 178 -7.90 -34.49 -19.86
N ILE A 179 -7.81 -33.85 -18.69
CA ILE A 179 -6.53 -33.46 -18.06
C ILE A 179 -6.20 -34.16 -16.72
N PRO A 180 -4.92 -34.51 -16.41
CA PRO A 180 -4.56 -35.39 -15.30
C PRO A 180 -4.82 -34.78 -13.93
N VAL A 181 -5.85 -35.30 -13.27
CA VAL A 181 -6.23 -34.91 -11.93
C VAL A 181 -6.28 -36.09 -10.96
N LYS A 182 -5.88 -35.86 -9.70
CA LYS A 182 -5.90 -36.83 -8.59
C LYS A 182 -6.79 -36.32 -7.47
N GLY A 183 -7.63 -37.19 -6.90
CA GLY A 183 -8.56 -36.86 -5.81
C GLY A 183 -10.01 -37.21 -6.16
N ASP A 184 -10.95 -36.71 -5.37
CA ASP A 184 -12.39 -37.01 -5.47
C ASP A 184 -13.19 -35.70 -5.37
N LEU A 185 -14.29 -35.59 -6.12
CA LEU A 185 -15.10 -34.36 -6.18
C LEU A 185 -15.85 -34.08 -4.87
N THR A 186 -16.14 -35.10 -4.07
CA THR A 186 -16.77 -34.95 -2.76
C THR A 186 -15.77 -34.82 -1.61
N SER A 187 -14.46 -34.86 -1.90
CA SER A 187 -13.40 -34.69 -0.90
C SER A 187 -13.09 -33.21 -0.64
N PHE A 188 -12.80 -32.87 0.62
CA PHE A 188 -12.34 -31.54 1.06
C PHE A 188 -11.11 -31.03 0.27
N PHE A 189 -10.32 -31.92 -0.31
CA PHE A 189 -9.11 -31.61 -1.08
C PHE A 189 -9.33 -31.57 -2.61
N GLY A 190 -10.51 -32.00 -3.08
CA GLY A 190 -10.90 -31.96 -4.49
C GLY A 190 -9.93 -32.65 -5.44
N LEU A 191 -9.86 -32.16 -6.67
CA LEU A 191 -9.01 -32.66 -7.74
C LEU A 191 -7.72 -31.82 -7.92
N GLN A 192 -6.57 -32.41 -7.61
CA GLN A 192 -5.23 -31.86 -7.83
C GLN A 192 -4.73 -32.11 -9.24
N VAL A 193 -4.23 -31.07 -9.90
CA VAL A 193 -3.58 -31.12 -11.22
C VAL A 193 -2.11 -31.44 -11.06
N ALA A 194 -1.58 -32.38 -11.86
CA ALA A 194 -0.19 -32.83 -11.77
C ALA A 194 0.68 -32.32 -12.94
N GLY A 195 1.90 -31.80 -12.64
CA GLY A 195 2.92 -31.36 -13.60
C GLY A 195 3.79 -30.18 -13.11
N ASP A 196 4.93 -29.88 -13.79
CA ASP A 196 5.91 -28.82 -13.44
C ASP A 196 6.57 -28.14 -14.67
N PRO A 197 6.47 -26.79 -14.87
CA PRO A 197 7.16 -26.01 -15.94
C PRO A 197 8.03 -24.77 -15.48
N PRO A 198 8.88 -24.13 -16.33
CA PRO A 198 9.98 -23.17 -15.94
C PRO A 198 9.84 -21.64 -16.29
N LEU A 199 10.75 -20.74 -15.79
CA LEU A 199 10.67 -19.23 -15.79
C LEU A 199 12.00 -18.41 -16.10
N LYS A 200 11.99 -17.04 -16.10
CA LYS A 200 13.04 -16.09 -16.63
C LYS A 200 13.85 -15.21 -15.60
N PRO A 201 15.11 -14.74 -15.86
CA PRO A 201 15.99 -14.00 -14.91
C PRO A 201 16.09 -12.45 -15.02
N THR A 202 16.70 -11.81 -13.99
CA THR A 202 16.83 -10.35 -13.74
C THR A 202 17.90 -9.57 -14.51
N ARG A 203 18.84 -10.23 -15.19
CA ARG A 203 19.96 -9.55 -15.89
C ARG A 203 19.53 -8.75 -17.14
N ASP A 204 18.24 -8.79 -17.48
CA ASP A 204 17.66 -8.31 -18.72
C ASP A 204 16.93 -6.94 -18.56
N TYR A 205 17.30 -6.12 -17.55
CA TYR A 205 16.64 -4.84 -17.24
C TYR A 205 17.33 -3.63 -17.90
N THR A 206 16.54 -2.63 -18.35
CA THR A 206 17.04 -1.53 -19.22
C THR A 206 16.74 -0.10 -18.75
N ILE A 207 15.75 0.12 -17.88
CA ILE A 207 15.27 1.47 -17.49
C ILE A 207 15.89 1.95 -16.16
N VAL A 208 16.21 1.01 -15.27
CA VAL A 208 16.75 1.31 -13.93
C VAL A 208 18.22 1.75 -14.06
N GLY A 209 18.49 3.05 -13.87
CA GLY A 209 19.86 3.58 -13.76
C GLY A 209 20.22 4.83 -14.59
N GLN A 210 19.28 5.52 -15.25
CA GLN A 210 19.58 6.61 -16.19
C GLN A 210 19.30 8.04 -15.66
N PRO A 211 20.02 9.08 -16.12
CA PRO A 211 19.89 10.47 -15.64
C PRO A 211 18.78 11.28 -16.34
N VAL A 212 18.15 12.23 -15.60
CA VAL A 212 17.04 13.08 -16.10
C VAL A 212 17.16 14.52 -15.56
N LYS A 213 16.71 15.53 -16.32
CA LYS A 213 16.77 16.96 -15.93
C LYS A 213 15.72 17.33 -14.87
N ASN A 214 16.08 18.24 -13.96
CA ASN A 214 15.21 18.74 -12.90
C ASN A 214 14.44 20.01 -13.34
N PRO A 215 13.09 19.99 -13.41
CA PRO A 215 12.30 21.12 -13.94
C PRO A 215 12.16 22.32 -12.98
N ILE A 216 12.40 22.16 -11.67
CA ILE A 216 12.11 23.23 -10.68
C ILE A 216 13.28 24.19 -10.39
N LEU A 217 14.35 24.16 -11.19
CA LEU A 217 15.57 24.94 -10.93
C LEU A 217 15.39 26.43 -11.25
N HIS A 218 14.85 26.76 -12.43
CA HIS A 218 14.72 28.16 -12.88
C HIS A 218 13.87 29.03 -11.92
N PRO A 219 12.63 28.64 -11.54
CA PRO A 219 11.76 29.49 -10.72
C PRO A 219 12.33 29.82 -9.33
N LYS A 220 13.24 28.97 -8.82
CA LYS A 220 13.90 29.17 -7.54
C LYS A 220 15.03 30.22 -7.58
N ILE A 221 15.66 30.39 -8.74
CA ILE A 221 16.78 31.33 -8.93
C ILE A 221 16.27 32.70 -9.39
N SER A 222 15.21 32.72 -10.23
CA SER A 222 14.58 33.94 -10.73
C SER A 222 13.74 34.70 -9.69
N GLY A 223 13.39 34.06 -8.57
CA GLY A 223 12.45 34.62 -7.58
C GLY A 223 10.97 34.51 -7.98
N GLU A 224 10.65 33.81 -9.07
CA GLU A 224 9.26 33.55 -9.51
C GLU A 224 8.53 32.56 -8.58
N ALA A 225 9.28 31.70 -7.87
CA ALA A 225 8.72 30.80 -6.88
C ALA A 225 8.18 31.58 -5.67
N LYS A 226 6.87 31.48 -5.43
CA LYS A 226 6.21 32.00 -4.23
C LYS A 226 6.54 31.13 -3.03
N TRP A 227 6.95 31.74 -1.93
CA TRP A 227 7.22 31.09 -0.65
C TRP A 227 6.19 31.53 0.40
N VAL A 228 6.22 30.87 1.56
CA VAL A 228 5.29 31.13 2.68
C VAL A 228 5.30 32.61 3.13
N GLY A 229 6.43 33.31 3.03
CA GLY A 229 6.53 34.73 3.38
C GLY A 229 5.82 35.69 2.41
N ASP A 230 5.49 35.23 1.20
CA ASP A 230 4.81 36.05 0.17
C ASP A 230 3.28 35.95 0.25
N VAL A 231 2.75 35.10 1.15
CA VAL A 231 1.32 34.81 1.27
C VAL A 231 0.66 35.83 2.21
N LYS A 232 -0.49 36.37 1.79
CA LYS A 232 -1.37 37.22 2.61
C LYS A 232 -2.80 36.68 2.56
N LEU A 233 -3.47 36.68 3.71
CA LEU A 233 -4.87 36.26 3.85
C LEU A 233 -5.75 37.43 4.32
N PRO A 234 -7.06 37.46 4.00
CA PRO A 234 -8.00 38.41 4.60
C PRO A 234 -8.03 38.27 6.13
N GLY A 235 -7.95 39.39 6.86
CA GLY A 235 -7.96 39.39 8.33
C GLY A 235 -6.71 38.79 9.00
N MET A 236 -5.62 38.59 8.25
CA MET A 236 -4.37 38.02 8.78
C MET A 236 -3.75 38.91 9.87
N LEU A 237 -3.52 38.34 11.05
CA LEU A 237 -2.76 38.99 12.13
C LEU A 237 -1.26 38.73 11.96
N HIS A 238 -0.45 39.71 12.35
CA HIS A 238 1.01 39.63 12.36
C HIS A 238 1.53 39.33 13.76
N ALA A 239 2.20 38.19 13.92
CA ALA A 239 2.78 37.75 15.19
C ALA A 239 4.30 38.01 15.27
N ARG A 240 4.79 38.28 16.47
CA ARG A 240 6.22 38.37 16.82
C ARG A 240 6.48 37.69 18.16
N ILE A 241 7.28 36.62 18.15
CA ILE A 241 7.68 35.90 19.36
C ILE A 241 8.81 36.66 20.06
N ILE A 242 8.74 36.71 21.39
CA ILE A 242 9.74 37.32 22.27
C ILE A 242 10.50 36.17 22.94
N HIS A 243 11.76 36.01 22.56
CA HIS A 243 12.65 35.01 23.15
C HIS A 243 13.47 35.63 24.30
N PRO A 244 13.84 34.84 25.33
CA PRO A 244 14.90 35.24 26.25
C PRO A 244 16.22 35.41 25.48
N ALA A 245 17.07 36.34 25.92
CA ALA A 245 18.44 36.49 25.40
C ALA A 245 19.37 35.33 25.82
N THR A 246 18.85 34.37 26.59
CA THR A 246 19.60 33.43 27.43
C THR A 246 19.05 32.01 27.28
N LEU A 247 19.94 31.04 27.06
CA LEU A 247 19.55 29.66 26.80
C LEU A 247 18.98 28.98 28.05
N GLY A 248 17.72 28.53 27.99
CA GLY A 248 17.07 27.79 29.07
C GLY A 248 16.45 28.64 30.19
N SER A 249 16.40 29.97 30.05
CA SER A 249 15.68 30.82 31.02
C SER A 249 14.17 30.62 30.94
N THR A 250 13.51 30.80 32.09
CA THR A 250 12.05 30.77 32.23
C THR A 250 11.45 32.16 32.44
N LEU A 251 10.20 32.35 32.04
CA LEU A 251 9.47 33.61 32.16
C LEU A 251 9.17 33.90 33.64
N VAL A 252 9.55 35.08 34.11
CA VAL A 252 9.21 35.58 35.45
C VAL A 252 7.98 36.47 35.38
N SER A 253 7.93 37.38 34.40
CA SER A 253 6.76 38.22 34.14
C SER A 253 6.80 38.80 32.71
N PRO A 254 5.69 38.75 31.93
CA PRO A 254 5.63 39.40 30.63
C PRO A 254 5.62 40.93 30.75
N GLY A 255 6.18 41.62 29.76
CA GLY A 255 6.02 43.06 29.62
C GLY A 255 4.55 43.43 29.31
N ALA A 256 4.10 44.57 29.83
CA ALA A 256 2.78 45.10 29.53
C ALA A 256 2.75 45.82 28.16
N ILE A 257 1.55 45.99 27.59
CA ILE A 257 1.34 46.72 26.34
C ILE A 257 0.69 48.07 26.60
N ASP A 258 1.29 49.13 26.05
CA ASP A 258 0.73 50.47 26.11
C ASP A 258 -0.33 50.65 25.01
N ARG A 259 -1.60 50.54 25.40
CA ARG A 259 -2.75 50.70 24.49
C ARG A 259 -2.91 52.12 23.93
N SER A 260 -2.21 53.13 24.47
CA SER A 260 -2.19 54.48 23.88
C SER A 260 -1.30 54.55 22.64
N GLN A 261 -0.26 53.71 22.57
CA GLN A 261 0.69 53.62 21.46
C GLN A 261 0.35 52.48 20.48
N PHE A 262 -0.18 51.37 20.98
CA PHE A 262 -0.50 50.17 20.20
C PHE A 262 -1.98 49.82 20.36
N ARG A 263 -2.79 50.10 19.33
CA ARG A 263 -4.26 50.01 19.37
C ARG A 263 -4.76 48.57 19.18
N THR A 264 -4.18 47.84 18.23
CA THR A 264 -4.60 46.48 17.85
C THR A 264 -3.75 45.41 18.52
N ALA A 265 -2.54 45.77 18.94
CA ALA A 265 -1.59 44.82 19.48
C ALA A 265 -2.00 44.23 20.84
N GLN A 266 -1.77 42.93 21.00
CA GLN A 266 -2.07 42.16 22.20
C GLN A 266 -0.88 41.28 22.57
N VAL A 267 -0.61 41.15 23.87
CA VAL A 267 0.40 40.22 24.41
C VAL A 267 -0.26 38.87 24.64
N VAL A 268 0.32 37.83 24.05
CA VAL A 268 -0.10 36.43 24.23
C VAL A 268 0.98 35.73 25.03
N VAL A 269 0.58 35.03 26.10
CA VAL A 269 1.49 34.27 26.97
C VAL A 269 0.96 32.85 27.10
N VAL A 270 1.81 31.87 26.79
CA VAL A 270 1.50 30.44 26.90
C VAL A 270 2.67 29.75 27.59
N GLY A 271 2.56 29.58 28.91
CA GLY A 271 3.65 29.06 29.74
C GLY A 271 4.91 29.91 29.62
N ASN A 272 5.96 29.36 29.00
CA ASN A 272 7.24 30.05 28.78
C ASN A 272 7.32 30.86 27.47
N LEU A 273 6.28 30.80 26.63
CA LEU A 273 6.22 31.53 25.35
C LEU A 273 5.54 32.89 25.57
N VAL A 274 6.21 33.96 25.13
CA VAL A 274 5.62 35.31 25.03
C VAL A 274 5.61 35.71 23.56
N GLY A 275 4.49 36.25 23.09
CA GLY A 275 4.37 36.83 21.76
C GLY A 275 3.52 38.09 21.77
N VAL A 276 3.65 38.88 20.71
CA VAL A 276 2.73 39.98 20.40
C VAL A 276 2.06 39.69 19.07
N VAL A 277 0.74 39.90 19.00
CA VAL A 277 -0.07 39.82 17.78
C VAL A 277 -0.74 41.17 17.52
N ALA A 278 -0.80 41.62 16.28
CA ALA A 278 -1.47 42.87 15.87
C ALA A 278 -2.06 42.74 14.46
N GLU A 279 -2.97 43.63 14.07
CA GLU A 279 -3.54 43.66 12.71
C GLU A 279 -2.53 44.20 11.68
N ASP A 280 -1.67 45.13 12.10
CA ASP A 280 -0.60 45.69 11.27
C ASP A 280 0.78 45.11 11.64
N GLU A 281 1.59 44.82 10.62
CA GLU A 281 2.92 44.24 10.78
C GLU A 281 3.90 45.18 11.51
N TRP A 282 3.81 46.48 11.23
CA TRP A 282 4.70 47.47 11.83
C TRP A 282 4.31 47.78 13.28
N GLU A 283 3.01 47.75 13.61
CA GLU A 283 2.52 47.74 14.99
C GLU A 283 3.06 46.52 15.74
N ALA A 284 2.94 45.30 15.19
CA ALA A 284 3.47 44.09 15.82
C ALA A 284 4.99 44.17 16.10
N ILE A 285 5.78 44.69 15.15
CA ILE A 285 7.25 44.86 15.31
C ILE A 285 7.59 45.85 16.43
N ARG A 286 6.89 47.00 16.50
CA ARG A 286 7.18 48.02 17.53
C ARG A 286 6.70 47.59 18.90
N ALA A 287 5.49 47.02 18.98
CA ALA A 287 4.92 46.51 20.21
C ALA A 287 5.76 45.35 20.78
N SER A 288 6.25 44.41 19.96
CA SER A 288 7.08 43.30 20.45
C SER A 288 8.41 43.78 21.03
N ARG A 289 9.02 44.85 20.50
CA ARG A 289 10.22 45.47 21.07
C ARG A 289 9.94 46.13 22.42
N SER A 290 8.82 46.87 22.52
CA SER A 290 8.40 47.52 23.77
C SER A 290 8.09 46.50 24.87
N VAL A 291 7.38 45.42 24.53
CA VAL A 291 7.06 44.34 25.47
C VAL A 291 8.35 43.59 25.86
N ALA A 292 9.22 43.26 24.91
CA ALA A 292 10.48 42.56 25.19
C ALA A 292 11.39 43.32 26.17
N ALA A 293 11.48 44.65 26.06
CA ALA A 293 12.25 45.49 26.97
C ALA A 293 11.74 45.46 28.43
N ASN A 294 10.47 45.08 28.63
CA ASN A 294 9.82 45.03 29.95
C ASN A 294 9.54 43.60 30.45
N THR A 295 9.77 42.57 29.61
CA THR A 295 9.64 41.16 29.98
C THR A 295 10.83 40.73 30.84
N LYS A 296 10.55 40.13 32.00
CA LYS A 296 11.55 39.59 32.93
C LYS A 296 11.67 38.07 32.75
N TRP A 297 12.92 37.61 32.65
CA TRP A 297 13.29 36.20 32.55
C TRP A 297 14.15 35.79 33.75
N SER A 298 14.23 34.50 34.02
CA SER A 298 15.06 33.93 35.09
C SER A 298 16.55 34.20 34.84
N GLU A 299 17.32 34.29 35.93
CA GLU A 299 18.77 34.36 35.84
C GLU A 299 19.37 33.19 35.04
N TRP A 300 20.52 33.45 34.42
CA TRP A 300 21.19 32.54 33.52
C TRP A 300 22.66 32.36 33.87
N LYS A 301 23.13 31.11 33.91
CA LYS A 301 24.50 30.75 34.30
C LYS A 301 25.53 30.91 33.17
N GLY A 302 25.10 31.31 31.98
CA GLY A 302 25.98 31.52 30.82
C GLY A 302 26.35 30.24 30.05
N LEU A 303 27.18 30.43 29.03
CA LEU A 303 27.83 29.37 28.24
C LEU A 303 29.33 29.31 28.63
N PRO A 304 30.05 28.19 28.35
CA PRO A 304 31.49 28.08 28.64
C PRO A 304 32.38 29.12 27.94
N GLY A 305 31.85 29.83 26.94
CA GLY A 305 32.60 30.75 26.08
C GLY A 305 33.23 30.04 24.88
N HIS A 306 33.42 30.75 23.78
CA HIS A 306 33.83 30.15 22.49
C HIS A 306 35.13 29.34 22.61
N GLY A 307 36.16 29.90 23.24
CA GLY A 307 37.47 29.25 23.41
C GLY A 307 37.50 28.05 24.36
N LYS A 308 36.39 27.73 25.06
CA LYS A 308 36.26 26.57 25.95
C LYS A 308 35.16 25.60 25.50
N LEU A 309 34.49 25.88 24.39
CA LEU A 309 33.33 25.11 23.93
C LEU A 309 33.72 23.66 23.56
N PHE A 310 34.88 23.47 22.93
CA PHE A 310 35.36 22.16 22.54
C PHE A 310 35.64 21.28 23.77
N ASP A 311 36.50 21.75 24.69
CA ASP A 311 36.82 21.07 25.94
C ASP A 311 35.55 20.79 26.77
N TYR A 312 34.61 21.73 26.80
CA TYR A 312 33.33 21.55 27.48
C TYR A 312 32.52 20.42 26.87
N LEU A 313 32.41 20.32 25.54
CA LEU A 313 31.68 19.23 24.87
C LEU A 313 32.39 17.89 25.06
N GLN A 314 33.72 17.85 24.89
CA GLN A 314 34.51 16.63 25.04
C GLN A 314 34.41 16.04 26.45
N ASN A 315 34.46 16.86 27.49
CA ASN A 315 34.35 16.44 28.89
C ASN A 315 32.90 16.24 29.39
N LYS A 316 31.89 16.43 28.52
CA LYS A 316 30.47 16.24 28.87
C LYS A 316 29.84 14.98 28.27
N VAL A 317 30.57 14.25 27.44
CA VAL A 317 30.14 13.02 26.79
C VAL A 317 31.08 11.90 27.24
N SER A 318 30.54 10.74 27.64
CA SER A 318 31.36 9.53 27.74
C SER A 318 31.62 9.03 26.32
N TRP A 319 32.89 8.91 25.96
CA TRP A 319 33.31 8.37 24.67
C TRP A 319 33.44 6.84 24.69
N ASP A 320 33.18 6.22 25.84
CA ASP A 320 33.22 4.77 26.04
C ASP A 320 31.98 4.08 25.41
N GLU A 321 30.86 4.81 25.30
CA GLU A 321 29.68 4.40 24.56
C GLU A 321 29.71 4.98 23.13
N LEU A 322 30.18 4.18 22.16
CA LEU A 322 30.00 4.50 20.75
C LEU A 322 28.50 4.41 20.38
N PRO A 323 27.87 5.48 19.87
CA PRO A 323 26.48 5.44 19.41
C PRO A 323 26.37 4.71 18.07
N ALA A 324 26.55 3.39 18.10
CA ALA A 324 26.47 2.49 16.95
C ALA A 324 25.00 2.19 16.57
N SER A 325 24.28 3.19 16.04
CA SER A 325 22.95 2.95 15.48
C SER A 325 23.04 2.28 14.10
N ASN A 326 22.85 0.96 14.08
CA ASN A 326 22.44 0.15 12.93
C ASN A 326 23.09 0.46 11.56
N GLY A 327 24.26 -0.13 11.32
CA GLY A 327 24.35 -1.02 10.16
C GLY A 327 24.95 -0.52 8.84
N VAL A 328 25.82 0.50 8.82
CA VAL A 328 26.79 0.66 7.69
C VAL A 328 28.19 1.10 8.16
N THR A 329 28.76 0.44 9.18
CA THR A 329 30.22 0.51 9.39
C THR A 329 30.90 -0.36 8.34
N LYS A 330 31.15 0.20 7.15
CA LYS A 330 31.90 -0.46 6.07
C LYS A 330 33.40 -0.47 6.40
N GLY A 331 33.78 -1.38 7.30
CA GLY A 331 35.16 -1.67 7.63
C GLY A 331 35.23 -2.95 8.46
N ASP A 332 36.11 -3.87 8.09
CA ASP A 332 36.39 -5.04 8.92
C ASP A 332 37.31 -4.61 10.08
N LEU A 333 36.72 -4.44 11.27
CA LEU A 333 37.44 -4.05 12.47
C LEU A 333 38.51 -5.09 12.88
N LYS A 334 38.35 -6.37 12.51
CA LYS A 334 39.39 -7.38 12.74
C LYS A 334 40.56 -7.18 11.79
N LEU A 335 40.30 -6.85 10.53
CA LEU A 335 41.32 -6.51 9.54
C LEU A 335 42.06 -5.20 9.89
N ALA A 336 41.38 -4.24 10.51
CA ALA A 336 42.00 -3.03 11.03
C ALA A 336 42.92 -3.31 12.23
N SER A 337 42.54 -4.23 13.12
CA SER A 337 43.34 -4.60 14.30
C SER A 337 44.65 -5.34 14.00
N SER A 338 44.83 -5.84 12.76
CA SER A 338 46.05 -6.50 12.29
C SER A 338 46.90 -5.62 11.35
N ALA A 339 46.59 -4.33 11.24
CA ALA A 339 47.31 -3.41 10.37
C ALA A 339 48.78 -3.19 10.83
N ALA A 340 49.74 -3.38 9.91
CA ALA A 340 51.17 -3.20 10.21
C ALA A 340 51.60 -1.73 10.46
N LYS A 341 50.74 -0.77 10.12
CA LYS A 341 50.87 0.66 10.44
C LYS A 341 49.50 1.26 10.70
N THR A 342 49.41 2.05 11.76
CA THR A 342 48.22 2.85 12.10
C THR A 342 48.52 4.32 11.85
N HIS A 343 47.54 5.04 11.29
CA HIS A 343 47.56 6.49 11.19
C HIS A 343 46.39 7.05 12.02
N GLU A 344 46.69 7.95 12.93
CA GLU A 344 45.71 8.64 13.76
C GLU A 344 45.78 10.15 13.50
N GLY A 345 44.64 10.83 13.55
CA GLY A 345 44.57 12.26 13.35
C GLY A 345 43.25 12.82 13.90
N SER A 346 43.35 13.86 14.72
CA SER A 346 42.19 14.61 15.20
C SER A 346 41.88 15.75 14.24
N TYR A 347 40.62 15.87 13.81
CA TYR A 347 40.15 16.92 12.92
C TYR A 347 39.13 17.79 13.64
N PHE A 348 39.38 19.10 13.69
CA PHE A 348 38.42 20.04 14.25
C PHE A 348 37.33 20.36 13.21
N PHE A 349 36.08 20.11 13.58
CA PHE A 349 34.91 20.55 12.83
C PHE A 349 34.19 21.64 13.65
N PRO A 350 34.03 22.87 13.13
CA PRO A 350 33.39 23.94 13.88
C PRO A 350 31.91 23.61 14.15
N TYR A 351 31.37 24.12 15.24
CA TYR A 351 29.93 24.04 15.50
C TYR A 351 29.17 24.87 14.46
N MET A 352 28.59 24.20 13.46
CA MET A 352 27.85 24.84 12.39
C MET A 352 26.34 24.81 12.65
N LYS A 353 25.69 25.97 12.45
CA LYS A 353 24.23 26.05 12.38
C LYS A 353 23.76 25.72 10.96
N HIS A 354 22.71 24.92 10.83
CA HIS A 354 21.94 24.82 9.59
C HIS A 354 21.15 26.13 9.38
N ALA A 355 21.82 27.17 8.88
CA ALA A 355 21.26 28.51 8.73
C ALA A 355 20.49 28.65 7.40
N PRO A 356 19.15 28.87 7.41
CA PRO A 356 18.41 29.21 6.20
C PRO A 356 18.73 30.63 5.75
N ILE A 357 18.66 30.87 4.43
CA ILE A 357 18.83 32.21 3.83
C ILE A 357 17.58 33.07 4.07
N SER A 358 16.39 32.47 4.08
CA SER A 358 15.13 33.13 4.39
C SER A 358 14.84 33.15 5.91
N PRO A 359 14.14 34.18 6.44
CA PRO A 359 13.58 34.14 7.78
C PRO A 359 12.72 32.89 8.03
N THR A 360 12.79 32.35 9.24
CA THR A 360 11.91 31.26 9.68
C THR A 360 10.51 31.79 9.92
N VAL A 361 9.60 31.56 8.97
CA VAL A 361 8.20 32.01 9.03
C VAL A 361 7.23 30.82 8.94
N SER A 362 6.08 31.00 9.59
CA SER A 362 4.92 30.11 9.54
C SER A 362 3.66 30.95 9.39
N LEU A 363 2.77 30.55 8.50
CA LEU A 363 1.41 31.09 8.37
C LEU A 363 0.42 30.01 8.85
N ALA A 364 -0.47 30.40 9.74
CA ALA A 364 -1.56 29.55 10.24
C ALA A 364 -2.90 30.14 9.80
N ASP A 365 -3.70 29.33 9.11
CA ASP A 365 -5.08 29.63 8.75
C ASP A 365 -5.98 28.74 9.62
N VAL A 366 -6.54 29.34 10.68
CA VAL A 366 -7.39 28.68 11.68
C VAL A 366 -8.85 28.93 11.31
N LYS A 367 -9.62 27.85 11.13
CA LYS A 367 -11.04 27.90 10.81
C LYS A 367 -11.91 27.82 12.06
N SER A 368 -13.17 28.25 11.93
CA SER A 368 -14.16 28.25 13.01
C SER A 368 -14.57 26.84 13.50
N ASP A 369 -14.28 25.80 12.73
CA ASP A 369 -14.46 24.39 13.10
C ASP A 369 -13.25 23.81 13.88
N GLY A 370 -12.23 24.63 14.17
CA GLY A 370 -11.00 24.21 14.84
C GLY A 370 -9.94 23.61 13.92
N SER A 371 -10.21 23.46 12.61
CA SER A 371 -9.20 23.00 11.67
C SER A 371 -8.13 24.07 11.43
N VAL A 372 -6.87 23.64 11.28
CA VAL A 372 -5.72 24.54 11.10
C VAL A 372 -4.92 24.12 9.88
N THR A 373 -4.83 25.00 8.88
CA THR A 373 -3.90 24.84 7.75
C THR A 373 -2.60 25.59 8.06
N LEU A 374 -1.46 24.91 7.93
CA LEU A 374 -0.15 25.48 8.22
C LEU A 374 0.74 25.49 6.98
N HIS A 375 1.15 26.68 6.57
CA HIS A 375 2.24 26.87 5.61
C HIS A 375 3.49 27.20 6.40
N THR A 376 4.53 26.36 6.31
CA THR A 376 5.80 26.58 7.00
C THR A 376 6.94 25.83 6.32
N HIS A 377 8.17 26.14 6.71
CA HIS A 377 9.37 25.48 6.25
C HIS A 377 9.59 24.18 7.06
N SER A 378 9.77 23.05 6.38
CA SER A 378 9.99 21.76 7.05
C SER A 378 10.80 20.79 6.20
N GLN A 379 11.69 20.04 6.84
CA GLN A 379 12.39 18.89 6.25
C GLN A 379 11.61 17.57 6.40
N ASN A 380 10.60 17.52 7.29
CA ASN A 380 9.76 16.36 7.53
C ASN A 380 8.33 16.83 7.89
N PRO A 381 7.49 17.18 6.88
CA PRO A 381 6.19 17.80 7.13
C PRO A 381 5.23 16.87 7.88
N GLN A 382 5.35 15.54 7.71
CA GLN A 382 4.52 14.55 8.42
C GLN A 382 4.87 14.49 9.92
N PHE A 383 6.16 14.47 10.28
CA PHE A 383 6.56 14.53 11.69
C PHE A 383 6.22 15.88 12.33
N LEU A 384 6.41 16.97 11.59
CA LEU A 384 6.06 18.31 12.07
C LEU A 384 4.55 18.45 12.30
N ARG A 385 3.71 17.94 11.38
CA ARG A 385 2.25 17.85 11.55
C ARG A 385 1.88 17.12 12.83
N SER A 386 2.47 15.95 13.09
CA SER A 386 2.22 15.19 14.31
C SER A 386 2.67 15.93 15.57
N SER A 387 3.84 16.57 15.55
CA SER A 387 4.35 17.34 16.69
C SER A 387 3.49 18.56 17.01
N ILE A 388 3.02 19.27 15.97
CA ILE A 388 2.11 20.40 16.15
C ILE A 388 0.72 19.94 16.60
N ALA A 389 0.19 18.84 16.05
CA ALA A 389 -1.08 18.26 16.51
C ALA A 389 -1.02 17.87 17.98
N LYS A 390 0.10 17.29 18.45
CA LYS A 390 0.33 17.01 19.88
C LYS A 390 0.45 18.27 20.74
N MET A 391 1.08 19.34 20.23
CA MET A 391 1.20 20.61 20.94
C MET A 391 -0.13 21.36 21.05
N LEU A 392 -1.01 21.24 20.04
CA LEU A 392 -2.34 21.84 20.01
C LEU A 392 -3.42 20.95 20.64
N GLY A 393 -3.12 19.67 20.90
CA GLY A 393 -4.05 18.65 21.38
C GLY A 393 -4.05 18.50 22.90
N ASN A 394 -5.06 19.09 23.55
CA ASN A 394 -5.36 18.94 24.97
C ASN A 394 -5.61 17.46 25.36
N PRO A 395 -4.98 16.90 26.42
CA PRO A 395 -5.32 15.57 26.95
C PRO A 395 -6.79 15.36 27.34
N GLU A 396 -7.57 16.43 27.52
CA GLU A 396 -8.98 16.35 27.93
C GLU A 396 -9.98 16.08 26.79
N SER A 397 -9.61 16.09 25.50
CA SER A 397 -10.61 15.90 24.43
C SER A 397 -11.10 14.44 24.36
N GLY A 398 -10.18 13.49 24.53
CA GLY A 398 -10.40 12.05 24.35
C GLY A 398 -10.14 11.54 22.93
N ASP A 399 -9.77 12.40 21.99
CA ASP A 399 -9.62 11.99 20.58
C ASP A 399 -8.39 11.10 20.37
N VAL A 400 -8.58 9.95 19.74
CA VAL A 400 -7.49 9.04 19.35
C VAL A 400 -7.26 9.15 17.86
N LYS A 401 -6.05 9.58 17.48
CA LYS A 401 -5.65 9.73 16.07
C LYS A 401 -4.50 8.80 15.73
N VAL A 402 -4.67 8.00 14.68
CA VAL A 402 -3.59 7.23 14.07
C VAL A 402 -2.82 8.13 13.11
N GLU A 403 -1.56 8.45 13.42
CA GLU A 403 -0.72 9.27 12.51
C GLU A 403 -0.04 8.42 11.43
N ARG A 404 0.38 7.20 11.78
CA ARG A 404 1.06 6.25 10.90
C ARG A 404 0.69 4.82 11.25
N ILE A 405 0.67 3.95 10.25
CA ILE A 405 0.55 2.50 10.44
C ILE A 405 1.39 1.78 9.40
N ALA A 406 2.20 0.82 9.85
CA ALA A 406 3.01 -0.02 8.98
C ALA A 406 2.45 -1.44 9.01
N ILE A 407 2.12 -1.99 7.84
CA ILE A 407 1.66 -3.37 7.71
C ILE A 407 2.68 -4.13 6.87
N VAL A 408 3.34 -5.10 7.50
CA VAL A 408 4.12 -6.13 6.80
C VAL A 408 3.18 -7.28 6.50
N MET A 409 3.16 -7.73 5.25
CA MET A 409 2.35 -8.88 4.87
C MET A 409 3.10 -9.85 4.00
N ASP A 410 2.83 -11.12 4.30
CA ASP A 410 3.40 -12.30 3.69
C ASP A 410 2.23 -13.08 3.07
N LEU A 411 2.24 -13.15 1.74
CA LEU A 411 1.08 -13.49 0.92
C LEU A 411 1.42 -14.48 -0.20
N GLY A 412 2.49 -15.25 -0.05
CA GLY A 412 2.93 -16.16 -1.10
C GLY A 412 3.21 -15.42 -2.41
N ILE A 413 2.53 -15.83 -3.48
CA ILE A 413 2.60 -15.29 -4.83
C ILE A 413 1.73 -14.02 -4.96
N VAL A 414 2.37 -12.92 -5.32
CA VAL A 414 1.72 -11.63 -5.57
C VAL A 414 1.52 -11.41 -7.08
N VAL A 415 0.26 -11.49 -7.54
CA VAL A 415 -0.08 -11.32 -8.97
C VAL A 415 0.10 -9.88 -9.45
N ASN A 416 -0.32 -8.92 -8.63
CA ASN A 416 -0.24 -7.50 -8.95
C ASN A 416 0.13 -6.69 -7.70
N PRO A 417 1.41 -6.31 -7.52
CA PRO A 417 1.86 -5.60 -6.32
C PRO A 417 1.17 -4.24 -6.09
N LEU A 418 0.81 -3.54 -7.18
CA LEU A 418 0.12 -2.24 -7.09
C LEU A 418 -1.31 -2.40 -6.58
N GLN A 419 -2.06 -3.36 -7.14
CA GLN A 419 -3.43 -3.61 -6.71
C GLN A 419 -3.46 -4.23 -5.31
N LEU A 420 -2.53 -5.12 -4.99
CA LEU A 420 -2.36 -5.64 -3.63
C LEU A 420 -2.11 -4.50 -2.64
N LYS A 421 -1.15 -3.62 -2.91
CA LYS A 421 -0.86 -2.45 -2.06
C LYS A 421 -2.12 -1.62 -1.78
N ARG A 422 -2.93 -1.33 -2.81
CA ARG A 422 -4.21 -0.62 -2.66
C ARG A 422 -5.24 -1.38 -1.81
N GLN A 423 -5.33 -2.70 -1.96
CA GLN A 423 -6.23 -3.53 -1.14
C GLN A 423 -5.81 -3.56 0.33
N VAL A 424 -4.50 -3.58 0.61
CA VAL A 424 -3.96 -3.48 1.98
C VAL A 424 -4.21 -2.09 2.56
N GLU A 425 -3.99 -1.03 1.77
CA GLU A 425 -4.28 0.35 2.18
C GLU A 425 -5.77 0.51 2.53
N ALA A 426 -6.68 0.06 1.65
CA ALA A 426 -8.11 0.11 1.88
C ALA A 426 -8.56 -0.73 3.10
N GLY A 427 -8.09 -1.98 3.20
CA GLY A 427 -8.40 -2.86 4.34
C GLY A 427 -7.90 -2.30 5.67
N CYS A 428 -6.67 -1.77 5.67
CA CYS A 428 -6.10 -1.07 6.82
C CYS A 428 -6.96 0.11 7.27
N LEU A 429 -7.35 0.99 6.34
CA LEU A 429 -8.18 2.15 6.63
C LEU A 429 -9.57 1.76 7.14
N PHE A 430 -10.14 0.66 6.66
CA PHE A 430 -11.38 0.09 7.18
C PHE A 430 -11.22 -0.35 8.65
N GLY A 431 -10.13 -1.06 8.98
CA GLY A 431 -9.84 -1.44 10.37
C GLY A 431 -9.50 -0.27 11.28
N VAL A 432 -8.95 0.84 10.74
CA VAL A 432 -8.79 2.12 11.46
C VAL A 432 -10.17 2.74 11.73
N GLY A 433 -11.08 2.75 10.74
CA GLY A 433 -12.47 3.19 10.91
C GLY A 433 -13.21 2.41 11.99
N GLN A 434 -13.09 1.08 11.99
CA GLN A 434 -13.60 0.20 13.04
C GLN A 434 -13.01 0.49 14.43
N ALA A 435 -11.73 0.82 14.51
CA ALA A 435 -11.07 1.10 15.77
C ALA A 435 -11.48 2.45 16.39
N LEU A 436 -11.88 3.44 15.58
CA LEU A 436 -12.08 4.83 16.00
C LEU A 436 -13.55 5.32 15.96
N HIS A 437 -14.36 4.85 15.01
CA HIS A 437 -15.66 5.45 14.70
C HIS A 437 -16.82 4.46 14.53
N GLU A 438 -16.59 3.34 13.84
CA GLU A 438 -17.68 2.53 13.28
C GLU A 438 -18.34 1.60 14.30
N GLU A 439 -19.61 1.87 14.60
CA GLU A 439 -20.46 1.09 15.50
C GLU A 439 -21.92 1.29 15.08
N VAL A 440 -22.64 0.20 14.80
CA VAL A 440 -24.06 0.24 14.45
C VAL A 440 -24.87 0.50 15.73
N ALA A 441 -25.57 1.63 15.78
CA ALA A 441 -26.48 1.97 16.86
C ALA A 441 -27.88 1.36 16.64
N PHE A 442 -28.54 1.02 17.74
CA PHE A 442 -29.89 0.47 17.78
C PHE A 442 -30.64 0.96 19.03
N ASP A 443 -31.96 0.95 18.97
CA ASP A 443 -32.86 1.06 20.12
C ASP A 443 -33.54 -0.30 20.38
N GLU A 444 -34.62 -0.33 21.17
CA GLU A 444 -35.35 -1.56 21.49
C GLU A 444 -36.13 -2.17 20.30
N GLY A 445 -36.33 -1.40 19.22
CA GLY A 445 -37.14 -1.81 18.06
C GLY A 445 -36.42 -1.78 16.70
N ALA A 446 -35.36 -0.98 16.53
CA ALA A 446 -34.73 -0.76 15.23
C ALA A 446 -33.23 -0.39 15.29
N ILE A 447 -32.56 -0.50 14.14
CA ILE A 447 -31.26 0.13 13.89
C ILE A 447 -31.47 1.65 13.73
N THR A 448 -30.74 2.44 14.50
CA THR A 448 -30.80 3.92 14.48
C THR A 448 -29.70 4.56 13.63
N SER A 449 -28.67 3.79 13.26
CA SER A 449 -27.65 4.15 12.26
C SER A 449 -28.20 4.12 10.82
N ALA A 450 -28.97 5.14 10.44
CA ALA A 450 -29.66 5.22 9.13
C ALA A 450 -28.87 5.94 8.01
N ASN A 451 -27.78 6.63 8.32
CA ASN A 451 -26.95 7.40 7.37
C ASN A 451 -25.53 7.67 7.91
N TRP A 452 -24.64 8.21 7.06
CA TRP A 452 -23.23 8.49 7.39
C TRP A 452 -22.98 9.48 8.54
N ARG A 453 -23.97 10.26 9.00
CA ARG A 453 -23.83 11.06 10.24
C ARG A 453 -24.07 10.22 11.49
N SER A 454 -24.99 9.26 11.41
CA SER A 454 -25.33 8.29 12.46
C SER A 454 -24.49 6.99 12.41
N TYR A 455 -23.64 6.85 11.40
CA TYR A 455 -22.63 5.81 11.25
C TYR A 455 -21.38 6.45 10.64
N PRO A 456 -20.55 7.13 11.45
CA PRO A 456 -19.35 7.80 10.96
C PRO A 456 -18.31 6.77 10.50
N ILE A 457 -17.78 6.98 9.30
CA ILE A 457 -16.63 6.26 8.75
C ILE A 457 -15.43 7.19 8.68
N LEU A 458 -14.22 6.62 8.63
CA LEU A 458 -12.97 7.38 8.57
C LEU A 458 -12.94 8.38 7.40
N THR A 459 -12.69 9.66 7.67
CA THR A 459 -12.61 10.69 6.63
C THR A 459 -11.20 10.83 6.06
N MET A 460 -11.08 11.51 4.91
CA MET A 460 -9.79 11.85 4.27
C MET A 460 -8.85 12.66 5.19
N ALA A 461 -9.39 13.44 6.14
CA ALA A 461 -8.60 14.23 7.08
C ALA A 461 -7.98 13.37 8.21
N GLU A 462 -8.59 12.23 8.50
CA GLU A 462 -8.20 11.31 9.57
C GLU A 462 -7.29 10.17 9.06
N MET A 463 -7.05 10.09 7.74
CA MET A 463 -6.23 9.03 7.15
C MET A 463 -4.78 9.04 7.67
N PRO A 464 -4.29 7.93 8.27
CA PRO A 464 -2.89 7.77 8.63
C PRO A 464 -1.99 7.66 7.40
N GLU A 465 -0.69 7.88 7.61
CA GLU A 465 0.34 7.43 6.67
C GLU A 465 0.42 5.89 6.70
N VAL A 466 -0.18 5.21 5.71
CA VAL A 466 -0.14 3.74 5.60
C VAL A 466 1.11 3.31 4.83
N LYS A 467 2.00 2.58 5.49
CA LYS A 467 3.18 1.95 4.88
C LYS A 467 2.96 0.46 4.69
N VAL A 468 2.68 0.03 3.46
CA VAL A 468 2.60 -1.39 3.09
C VAL A 468 3.99 -1.94 2.76
N ILE A 469 4.36 -3.04 3.40
CA ILE A 469 5.58 -3.81 3.12
C ILE A 469 5.14 -5.20 2.64
N ILE A 470 5.35 -5.49 1.36
CA ILE A 470 5.03 -6.78 0.75
C ILE A 470 6.24 -7.69 0.91
N ALA A 471 6.20 -8.57 1.91
CA ALA A 471 7.18 -9.62 2.17
C ALA A 471 6.74 -10.92 1.44
N ALA A 472 6.65 -10.85 0.11
CA ALA A 472 6.18 -11.96 -0.71
C ALA A 472 7.10 -13.19 -0.58
N ARG A 473 6.49 -14.38 -0.47
CA ARG A 473 7.16 -15.68 -0.40
C ARG A 473 6.66 -16.60 -1.52
N PRO A 474 7.00 -16.33 -2.79
CA PRO A 474 6.48 -17.11 -3.92
C PRO A 474 6.78 -18.62 -3.81
N GLU A 475 7.80 -19.01 -3.06
CA GLU A 475 8.13 -20.39 -2.71
C GLU A 475 7.03 -21.13 -1.91
N ALA A 476 6.09 -20.39 -1.28
CA ALA A 476 4.92 -20.97 -0.63
C ALA A 476 3.88 -21.54 -1.63
N GLY A 477 3.98 -21.23 -2.92
CA GLY A 477 3.15 -21.80 -3.99
C GLY A 477 1.68 -21.33 -4.03
N GLU A 478 1.17 -20.75 -2.96
CA GLU A 478 -0.17 -20.17 -2.88
C GLU A 478 -0.17 -18.71 -3.33
N TYR A 479 -1.27 -18.26 -3.95
CA TYR A 479 -1.56 -16.83 -4.06
C TYR A 479 -1.92 -16.26 -2.68
N GLY A 480 -2.01 -14.93 -2.54
CA GLY A 480 -2.43 -14.30 -1.29
C GLY A 480 -3.49 -13.21 -1.46
N GLN A 481 -4.03 -12.75 -0.33
CA GLN A 481 -5.09 -11.75 -0.25
C GLN A 481 -4.78 -10.71 0.83
N GLY A 482 -4.98 -9.43 0.51
CA GLY A 482 -4.56 -8.33 1.38
C GLY A 482 -5.62 -7.46 2.03
N SER A 483 -6.89 -7.57 1.64
CA SER A 483 -7.97 -6.72 2.13
C SER A 483 -8.43 -7.10 3.55
N GLU A 484 -8.93 -8.33 3.75
CA GLU A 484 -9.49 -8.79 5.03
C GLU A 484 -8.42 -8.96 6.11
N SER A 485 -7.22 -9.37 5.73
CA SER A 485 -6.07 -9.50 6.64
C SER A 485 -5.62 -8.14 7.18
N ALA A 486 -5.57 -7.10 6.34
CA ALA A 486 -5.19 -5.75 6.77
C ALA A 486 -6.24 -5.10 7.69
N ASN A 487 -7.53 -5.39 7.47
CA ASN A 487 -8.63 -4.93 8.32
C ASN A 487 -8.47 -5.43 9.77
N ALA A 488 -8.36 -6.74 9.95
CA ALA A 488 -8.29 -7.37 11.28
C ALA A 488 -7.07 -6.95 12.12
N LEU A 489 -6.00 -6.43 11.50
CA LEU A 489 -4.76 -6.06 12.17
C LEU A 489 -4.73 -4.63 12.71
N ALA A 490 -5.54 -3.71 12.16
CA ALA A 490 -5.46 -2.30 12.55
C ALA A 490 -5.97 -2.06 13.99
N ALA A 491 -7.16 -2.56 14.34
CA ALA A 491 -7.74 -2.39 15.67
C ALA A 491 -6.85 -2.92 16.83
N PRO A 492 -6.30 -4.15 16.80
CA PRO A 492 -5.40 -4.62 17.87
C PRO A 492 -4.08 -3.84 17.90
N ALA A 493 -3.54 -3.40 16.75
CA ALA A 493 -2.35 -2.55 16.72
C ALA A 493 -2.60 -1.18 17.37
N ILE A 494 -3.76 -0.57 17.10
CA ILE A 494 -4.18 0.71 17.69
C ILE A 494 -4.42 0.55 19.20
N ALA A 495 -5.10 -0.51 19.64
CA ALA A 495 -5.30 -0.80 21.06
C ALA A 495 -3.97 -1.01 21.80
N SER A 496 -2.99 -1.63 21.15
CA SER A 496 -1.65 -1.84 21.69
C SER A 496 -0.86 -0.53 21.78
N ALA A 497 -0.92 0.32 20.74
CA ALA A 497 -0.31 1.64 20.74
C ALA A 497 -0.96 2.59 21.76
N PHE A 498 -2.27 2.49 21.98
CA PHE A 498 -2.95 3.22 23.04
C PHE A 498 -2.48 2.78 24.42
N PHE A 499 -2.34 1.46 24.65
CA PHE A 499 -1.79 0.93 25.91
C PHE A 499 -0.35 1.39 26.15
N ASP A 500 0.52 1.35 25.15
CA ASP A 500 1.89 1.87 25.21
C ASP A 500 1.94 3.37 25.57
N ALA A 501 1.07 4.17 24.94
CA ALA A 501 1.02 5.61 25.15
C ALA A 501 0.40 6.06 26.49
N THR A 502 -0.43 5.24 27.14
CA THR A 502 -1.28 5.65 28.28
C THR A 502 -1.16 4.77 29.52
N GLY A 503 -0.61 3.55 29.39
CA GLY A 503 -0.66 2.51 30.41
C GLY A 503 -2.07 1.91 30.66
N LYS A 504 -3.09 2.35 29.93
CA LYS A 504 -4.51 1.94 30.16
C LYS A 504 -4.95 0.91 29.10
N PRO A 505 -5.33 -0.32 29.50
CA PRO A 505 -5.62 -1.38 28.54
C PRO A 505 -7.02 -1.24 27.95
N VAL A 506 -7.10 -0.93 26.66
CA VAL A 506 -8.37 -0.85 25.90
C VAL A 506 -9.10 -2.19 25.96
N ARG A 507 -10.41 -2.16 26.19
CA ARG A 507 -11.30 -3.34 26.21
C ARG A 507 -12.59 -3.17 25.37
N ARG A 508 -12.80 -1.99 24.79
CA ARG A 508 -13.89 -1.70 23.85
C ARG A 508 -13.34 -0.89 22.67
N ILE A 509 -13.89 -1.14 21.49
CA ILE A 509 -13.83 -0.26 20.33
C ILE A 509 -15.28 0.05 19.91
N PRO A 510 -15.55 1.15 19.18
CA PRO A 510 -14.63 2.22 18.79
C PRO A 510 -14.09 3.03 19.98
N LEU A 511 -12.89 3.59 19.83
CA LEU A 511 -12.22 4.49 20.79
C LEU A 511 -12.85 5.88 20.78
N ARG A 512 -14.16 5.95 21.07
CA ARG A 512 -14.90 7.21 21.17
C ARG A 512 -14.30 8.12 22.26
N PRO A 513 -14.30 9.45 22.07
CA PRO A 513 -13.72 10.38 23.04
C PRO A 513 -14.27 10.22 24.46
N GLU A 514 -15.56 9.93 24.62
CA GLU A 514 -16.21 9.72 25.93
C GLU A 514 -15.63 8.50 26.66
N TYR A 515 -15.45 7.38 25.95
CA TYR A 515 -14.86 6.16 26.49
C TYR A 515 -13.39 6.35 26.87
N VAL A 516 -12.64 7.03 25.99
CA VAL A 516 -11.22 7.35 26.22
C VAL A 516 -11.06 8.27 27.44
N LYS A 517 -11.85 9.35 27.55
CA LYS A 517 -11.85 10.23 28.74
C LYS A 517 -12.14 9.46 30.03
N ALA A 518 -13.16 8.61 30.03
CA ALA A 518 -13.49 7.78 31.19
C ALA A 518 -12.36 6.80 31.57
N MET A 519 -11.68 6.22 30.58
CA MET A 519 -10.52 5.34 30.81
C MET A 519 -9.28 6.05 31.35
N LEU A 520 -9.05 7.30 30.96
CA LEU A 520 -7.89 8.09 31.39
C LEU A 520 -8.09 8.77 32.75
N ALA A 521 -9.34 8.93 33.20
CA ALA A 521 -9.68 9.48 34.51
C ALA A 521 -9.72 8.42 35.64
N ALA A 522 -9.91 7.14 35.29
CA ALA A 522 -9.72 5.99 36.18
C ALA A 522 -8.24 5.56 36.25
#